data_AF-R3W7Y2-F1
#
_entry.id   AF-R3W7Y2-F1
#
_cell.length_a   1.000
_cell.length_b   1.000
_cell.length_c   1.000
_cell.angle_alpha   90.00
_cell.angle_beta   90.00
_cell.angle_gamma   90.00
#
_symmetry.space_group_name_H-M   'P 1'
#
loop_
_entity.id
_entity.type
_entity.pdbx_description
1 polymer ?
#
loop_
_entity_poly.entity_id
_entity_poly.type
_entity_poly.pdbx_seq_one_letter_code
_entity_poly.pdbx_strand_id
1 'polypeptide(L)' 'MSNQETVFFIWEDKEFEGVIEKEYEYSFLISVHNPTEDMVTKYTNRMIVSKKVCRIAK' A
#
# COMPACT_ATOMS: atom_id res chain seq x y z
N MET A 1 2.95 -1.49 21.41
CA MET A 1 3.69 -0.88 20.29
C MET A 1 3.11 -1.47 19.03
N SER A 2 2.37 -0.67 18.27
CA SER A 2 1.76 -1.12 17.02
C SER A 2 2.84 -1.04 15.95
N ASN A 3 3.50 -2.17 15.66
CA ASN A 3 4.40 -2.28 14.50
C ASN A 3 3.54 -2.20 13.24
N GLN A 4 3.24 -0.98 12.82
CA GLN A 4 2.67 -0.72 11.52
C GLN A 4 3.81 -0.89 10.52
N GLU A 5 3.81 -2.02 9.81
CA GLU A 5 4.81 -2.31 8.79
C GLU A 5 4.59 -1.38 7.60
N THR A 6 5.59 -0.53 7.35
CA THR A 6 5.64 0.34 6.17
C THR A 6 5.97 -0.49 4.94
N VAL A 7 5.20 -0.28 3.88
CA VAL A 7 5.34 -0.97 2.61
C VAL A 7 5.44 0.05 1.48
N PHE A 8 6.42 -0.18 0.61
CA PHE A 8 6.61 0.52 -0.64
C PHE A 8 6.04 -0.33 -1.77
N PHE A 9 5.34 0.28 -2.72
CA PHE A 9 4.76 -0.45 -3.84
C PHE A 9 4.71 0.41 -5.11
N ILE A 10 4.66 -0.26 -6.26
CA ILE A 10 4.57 0.41 -7.57
C ILE A 10 3.13 0.35 -8.09
N TRP A 11 2.60 1.49 -8.49
CA TRP A 11 1.32 1.63 -9.19
C TRP A 11 1.45 2.66 -10.31
N GLU A 12 1.00 2.31 -11.52
CA GLU A 12 1.16 3.17 -12.73
C GLU A 12 2.59 3.72 -12.91
N ASP A 13 3.59 2.84 -12.78
CA ASP A 13 5.03 3.16 -12.87
C ASP A 13 5.55 4.21 -11.86
N LYS A 14 4.76 4.52 -10.83
CA LYS A 14 5.13 5.39 -9.71
C LYS A 14 5.25 4.58 -8.42
N GLU A 15 6.23 4.94 -7.61
CA GLU A 15 6.43 4.35 -6.30
C GLU A 15 5.63 5.11 -5.25
N PHE A 16 4.95 4.37 -4.38
CA PHE A 16 4.13 4.87 -3.30
C PHE A 16 4.50 4.19 -2.00
N GLU A 17 4.24 4.89 -0.91
CA GLU A 17 4.44 4.42 0.46
C GLU A 17 3.10 4.35 1.18
N GLY A 18 2.93 3.30 1.98
CA GLY A 18 1.80 3.19 2.89
C GLY A 18 2.05 2.20 4.00
N VAL A 19 1.00 1.95 4.78
CA VAL A 19 1.00 1.03 5.91
C VAL A 19 0.12 -0.16 5.60
N ILE A 20 0.61 -1.37 5.90
CA ILE A 20 -0.20 -2.58 5.79
C ILE A 20 -1.31 -2.55 6.85
N GLU A 21 -2.56 -2.37 6.42
CA GLU A 21 -3.74 -2.52 7.28
C GLU A 21 -4.12 -3.99 7.45
N LYS A 22 -3.95 -4.80 6.38
CA LYS A 22 -4.28 -6.22 6.40
C LYS A 22 -3.42 -7.01 5.42
N GLU A 23 -2.95 -8.17 5.85
CA GLU A 23 -2.25 -9.12 5.01
C GLU A 23 -3.20 -10.21 4.50
N TYR A 24 -3.12 -10.48 3.19
CA TYR A 24 -3.75 -11.63 2.55
C TYR A 24 -2.67 -12.61 2.08
N GLU A 25 -3.05 -13.77 1.56
CA GLU A 25 -2.11 -14.79 1.11
C GLU A 25 -1.12 -14.26 0.04
N TYR A 26 -1.63 -13.51 -0.94
CA TYR A 26 -0.84 -13.01 -2.09
C TYR A 26 -0.86 -11.49 -2.27
N SER A 27 -1.49 -10.75 -1.36
CA SER A 27 -1.63 -9.30 -1.43
C SER A 27 -1.63 -8.64 -0.05
N PHE A 28 -1.48 -7.32 -0.05
CA PHE A 28 -1.64 -6.46 1.13
C PHE A 28 -2.75 -5.46 0.87
N LEU A 29 -3.57 -5.20 1.89
CA LEU A 29 -4.36 -3.98 1.98
C LEU A 29 -3.47 -2.89 2.58
N ILE A 30 -3.22 -1.85 1.80
CA ILE A 30 -2.31 -0.77 2.13
C ILE A 30 -3.12 0.51 2.27
N SER A 31 -2.98 1.20 3.39
CA SER A 31 -3.41 2.59 3.55
C SER A 31 -2.29 3.51 3.08
N VAL A 32 -2.53 4.27 2.00
CA VAL A 32 -1.49 5.07 1.35
C VAL A 32 -1.26 6.37 2.12
N HIS A 33 0.01 6.75 2.33
CA HIS A 33 0.34 7.98 3.09
C HIS A 33 0.20 9.24 2.25
N ASN A 34 0.61 9.19 0.98
CA ASN A 34 0.54 10.31 0.04
C ASN A 34 -0.22 9.90 -1.23
N PRO A 35 -1.54 9.66 -1.14
CA PRO A 35 -2.35 9.23 -2.28
C PRO A 35 -2.48 10.33 -3.33
N THR A 36 -2.65 9.92 -4.58
CA THR A 36 -3.13 10.81 -5.64
C THR A 36 -4.64 11.05 -5.51
N GLU A 37 -5.16 12.09 -6.17
CA GLU A 37 -6.61 12.36 -6.22
C GLU A 37 -7.40 11.13 -6.70
N ASP A 38 -6.86 10.39 -7.67
CA ASP A 38 -7.43 9.14 -8.15
C ASP A 38 -7.50 8.06 -7.07
N MET A 39 -6.45 7.92 -6.25
CA MET A 39 -6.45 6.98 -5.13
C MET A 39 -7.46 7.34 -4.04
N VAL A 40 -7.63 8.63 -3.77
CA VAL A 40 -8.63 9.11 -2.79
C VAL A 40 -10.04 8.88 -3.32
N THR A 41 -10.30 9.25 -4.57
CA THR A 41 -11.66 9.25 -5.15
C THR A 41 -12.14 7.86 -5.54
N LYS A 42 -11.28 7.02 -6.14
CA LYS A 42 -11.65 5.69 -6.64
C LYS A 42 -11.44 4.58 -5.61
N TYR A 43 -10.45 4.75 -4.73
CA TYR A 43 -9.99 3.69 -3.84
C TYR A 43 -10.03 4.07 -2.35
N THR A 44 -10.55 5.26 -2.01
CA THR A 44 -10.69 5.72 -0.63
C THR A 44 -9.37 5.64 0.15
N ASN A 45 -8.26 5.99 -0.51
CA ASN A 45 -6.90 5.93 0.05
C ASN A 45 -6.41 4.51 0.42
N ARG A 46 -7.12 3.45 0.00
CA ARG A 46 -6.81 2.06 0.33
C ARG A 46 -6.60 1.22 -0.91
N MET A 47 -5.43 0.60 -1.01
CA MET A 47 -5.06 -0.18 -2.18
C MET A 47 -4.84 -1.64 -1.81
N ILE A 48 -5.37 -2.55 -2.62
CA ILE A 48 -5.00 -3.95 -2.58
C ILE A 48 -3.90 -4.16 -3.59
N VAL A 49 -2.70 -4.47 -3.11
CA VAL A 49 -1.50 -4.59 -3.94
C VAL A 49 -0.88 -5.96 -3.77
N SER A 50 -0.43 -6.58 -4.86
CA SER A 50 0.20 -7.90 -4.80
C SER A 50 1.55 -7.83 -4.10
N LYS A 51 1.85 -8.81 -3.24
CA LYS A 51 3.14 -8.90 -2.54
C LYS A 51 4.33 -8.92 -3.49
N LYS A 52 4.15 -9.35 -4.74
CA LYS A 52 5.20 -9.40 -5.77
C LYS A 52 5.75 -8.03 -6.15
N VAL A 53 4.93 -6.98 -6.02
CA VAL A 53 5.31 -5.60 -6.35
C VAL A 53 5.44 -4.73 -5.09
N CYS A 54 5.39 -5.34 -3.91
CA CYS A 54 5.57 -4.69 -2.62
C CYS A 54 6.98 -4.94 -2.08
N ARG A 55 7.55 -3.92 -1.44
CA ARG A 55 8.81 -3.98 -0.70
C ARG A 55 8.53 -3.52 0.73
N ILE A 56 8.71 -4.42 1.69
CA ILE A 56 8.55 -4.11 3.11
C ILE A 56 9.87 -3.50 3.61
N ALA A 57 9.80 -2.34 4.26
CA ALA A 57 10.94 -1.81 4.98
C ALA A 57 11.11 -2.58 6.30
N LYS A 58 12.13 -3.45 6.35
CA LYS A 58 12.55 -4.16 7.56
C LYS A 58 13.47 -3.30 8.40
#